data_AF-A0A359DZX8-F1
#
_entry.id   AF-A0A359DZX8-F1
#
_cell.length_a   1.000
_cell.length_b   1.000
_cell.length_c   1.000
_cell.angle_alpha   90.00
_cell.angle_beta   90.00
_cell.angle_gamma   90.00
#
_symmetry.space_group_name_H-M   'P 1'
#
loop_
_entity.id
_entity.type
_entity.pdbx_description
1 polymer ?
#
loop_
_entity_poly.entity_id
_entity_poly.type
_entity_poly.pdbx_seq_one_letter_code
_entity_poly.pdbx_strand_id
1 'polypeptide(L)'
;LLKKISPALSLHGSISYGFSPPTIEEFRTNEGSIALNLEAEQGTNFEVGARGSFVDARFTYDLTTFYFKLDETIVQQQSDRNSTVIFRNAGATDQYGVELATKWAVIQNPENFLQQLDWNLSYTYHNFEFKNYINDGNDYSGNKLTGVAPHTIVSTLRAKTELGFYGNLSYNFTDEIPLNG
;
A
#
# COMPACT_ATOMS: atom_id res chain seq x y z
N LEU A 1 -12.99 -9.01 -12.19
CA LEU A 1 -13.98 -8.52 -13.17
C LEU A 1 -13.49 -7.20 -13.77
N LEU A 2 -13.63 -7.00 -15.08
CA LEU A 2 -13.32 -5.74 -15.77
C LEU A 2 -14.48 -5.41 -16.71
N LYS A 3 -14.93 -4.16 -16.71
CA LYS A 3 -15.94 -3.64 -17.63
C LYS A 3 -15.45 -2.33 -18.23
N LYS A 4 -15.24 -2.32 -19.55
CA LYS A 4 -14.94 -1.11 -20.32
C LYS A 4 -16.24 -0.43 -20.72
N ILE A 5 -16.45 0.80 -20.25
CA ILE A 5 -17.66 1.59 -20.56
C ILE A 5 -17.34 2.55 -21.71
N SER A 6 -16.19 3.20 -21.66
CA SER A 6 -15.66 4.08 -22.70
C SER A 6 -14.13 4.18 -22.60
N PRO A 7 -13.44 4.90 -23.50
CA PRO A 7 -12.03 5.23 -23.29
C PRO A 7 -11.78 6.01 -21.99
N ALA A 8 -12.71 6.90 -21.62
CA ALA A 8 -12.63 7.73 -20.43
C ALA A 8 -12.96 6.98 -19.13
N LEU A 9 -13.57 5.79 -19.22
CA LEU A 9 -13.98 5.02 -18.05
C LEU A 9 -14.00 3.51 -18.30
N SER A 10 -13.16 2.81 -17.54
CA SER A 10 -13.20 1.38 -17.33
C SER A 10 -13.22 1.10 -15.84
N LEU A 11 -14.12 0.21 -15.41
CA LEU A 11 -14.25 -0.20 -14.01
C LEU A 11 -13.70 -1.62 -13.85
N HIS A 12 -12.99 -1.87 -12.76
CA HIS A 12 -12.60 -3.22 -12.37
C HIS A 12 -12.88 -3.49 -10.90
N GLY A 13 -12.97 -4.77 -10.57
CA GLY A 13 -12.93 -5.23 -9.20
C GLY A 13 -12.32 -6.61 -9.12
N SER A 14 -11.66 -6.92 -8.01
CA SER A 14 -10.99 -8.19 -7.76
C SER A 14 -11.28 -8.64 -6.33
N ILE A 15 -11.27 -9.96 -6.13
CA ILE A 15 -11.21 -10.57 -4.82
C ILE A 15 -10.08 -11.58 -4.90
N SER A 16 -9.13 -11.52 -3.97
CA SER A 16 -8.03 -12.47 -3.89
C SER A 16 -7.89 -13.00 -2.47
N TYR A 17 -7.39 -14.23 -2.37
CA TYR A 17 -7.10 -14.91 -1.13
C TYR A 17 -5.66 -15.41 -1.17
N GLY A 18 -4.94 -15.29 -0.07
CA GLY A 18 -3.57 -15.76 0.09
C GLY A 18 -3.29 -16.16 1.52
N PHE A 19 -2.16 -16.83 1.72
CA PHE A 19 -1.68 -17.17 3.06
C PHE A 19 -0.16 -17.07 3.14
N SER A 20 0.36 -16.81 4.33
CA SER A 20 1.79 -16.77 4.64
C SER A 20 2.09 -17.78 5.74
N PRO A 21 2.80 -18.89 5.46
CA PRO A 21 3.18 -19.83 6.51
C PRO A 21 4.20 -19.20 7.46
N PRO A 22 4.24 -19.61 8.74
CA PRO A 22 5.25 -19.14 9.68
C PRO A 22 6.66 -19.39 9.18
N THR A 23 7.55 -18.42 9.41
CA THR A 23 8.97 -18.52 9.10
C THR A 23 9.69 -19.45 10.10
N ILE A 24 10.88 -19.92 9.73
CA ILE A 24 11.70 -20.76 10.62
C ILE A 24 12.09 -20.00 11.91
N GLU A 25 12.29 -18.69 11.82
CA GLU A 25 12.63 -17.82 12.96
C GLU A 25 11.46 -17.68 13.93
N GLU A 26 10.22 -17.59 13.42
CA GLU A 26 9.01 -17.58 14.25
C GLU A 26 8.77 -18.94 14.92
N PHE A 27 9.12 -20.02 14.23
CA PHE A 27 8.96 -21.39 14.71
C PHE A 27 9.98 -21.77 15.80
N ARG A 28 11.21 -21.25 15.71
CA ARG A 28 12.31 -21.51 16.66
C ARG A 28 12.53 -20.29 17.55
N THR A 29 11.90 -20.30 18.72
CA THR A 29 12.03 -19.19 19.67
C THR A 29 13.41 -19.18 20.33
N ASN A 30 13.87 -18.00 20.76
CA ASN A 30 15.18 -17.80 21.39
C ASN A 30 15.32 -18.50 22.76
N GLU A 31 14.22 -18.99 23.32
CA GLU A 31 14.17 -19.81 24.53
C GLU A 31 14.36 -21.32 24.28
N GLY A 32 14.54 -21.73 23.02
CA GLY A 32 14.70 -23.13 22.65
C GLY A 32 13.40 -23.93 22.61
N SER A 33 12.25 -23.26 22.73
CA SER A 33 10.94 -23.87 22.50
C SER A 33 10.59 -23.87 21.01
N ILE A 34 9.64 -24.72 20.62
CA ILE A 34 9.14 -24.79 19.25
C ILE A 34 7.68 -24.34 19.27
N ALA A 35 7.35 -23.32 18.47
CA ALA A 35 6.00 -22.79 18.37
C ALA A 35 5.13 -23.67 17.45
N LEU A 36 4.80 -24.89 17.92
CA LEU A 36 4.06 -25.91 17.15
C LEU A 36 2.61 -25.54 16.84
N ASN A 37 2.06 -24.53 17.51
CA ASN A 37 0.66 -24.11 17.37
C ASN A 37 0.50 -22.87 16.48
N LEU A 38 1.55 -22.46 15.75
CA LEU A 38 1.44 -21.35 14.81
C LEU A 38 0.69 -21.79 13.55
N GLU A 39 -0.39 -21.09 13.27
CA GLU A 39 -1.13 -21.17 12.02
C GLU A 39 -0.56 -20.19 10.99
N ALA A 40 -0.81 -20.45 9.71
CA ALA A 40 -0.48 -19.51 8.65
C ALA A 40 -1.37 -18.26 8.74
N GLU A 41 -0.78 -17.08 8.48
CA GLU A 41 -1.56 -15.85 8.31
C GLU A 41 -2.43 -15.98 7.06
N GLN A 42 -3.67 -15.51 7.11
CA GLN A 42 -4.64 -15.66 6.02
C GLN A 42 -5.13 -14.28 5.57
N GLY A 43 -4.92 -13.95 4.30
CA GLY A 43 -5.24 -12.65 3.74
C GLY A 43 -6.38 -12.73 2.72
N THR A 44 -7.38 -11.88 2.85
CA THR A 44 -8.41 -11.66 1.83
C THR A 44 -8.40 -10.20 1.38
N ASN A 45 -8.20 -9.95 0.09
CA ASN A 45 -8.21 -8.62 -0.49
C ASN A 45 -9.46 -8.39 -1.34
N PHE A 46 -10.09 -7.24 -1.18
CA PHE A 46 -11.18 -6.74 -2.00
C PHE A 46 -10.75 -5.44 -2.65
N GLU A 47 -10.75 -5.39 -3.98
CA GLU A 47 -10.36 -4.19 -4.72
C GLU A 47 -11.48 -3.76 -5.66
N VAL A 48 -11.66 -2.45 -5.76
CA VAL A 48 -12.48 -1.81 -6.80
C VAL A 48 -11.71 -0.62 -7.34
N GLY A 49 -11.70 -0.46 -8.66
CA GLY A 49 -11.00 0.65 -9.29
C GLY A 49 -11.64 1.13 -10.58
N ALA A 50 -11.24 2.34 -10.96
CA ALA A 50 -11.65 3.03 -12.15
C ALA A 50 -10.42 3.60 -12.85
N ARG A 51 -10.32 3.38 -14.16
CA ARG A 51 -9.25 3.96 -14.98
C ARG A 51 -9.80 4.53 -16.26
N GLY A 52 -9.10 5.49 -16.84
CA GLY A 52 -9.53 6.08 -18.10
C GLY A 52 -8.52 7.02 -18.72
N SER A 53 -8.81 7.39 -19.97
CA SER A 53 -8.06 8.39 -20.72
C SER A 53 -8.98 9.41 -21.40
N PHE A 54 -8.58 10.67 -21.30
CA PHE A 54 -9.19 11.80 -21.99
C PHE A 54 -8.19 12.29 -23.04
N VAL A 55 -8.37 11.85 -24.29
CA VAL A 55 -7.41 12.08 -25.38
C VAL A 55 -7.24 13.57 -25.67
N ASP A 56 -8.34 14.32 -25.72
CA ASP A 56 -8.32 15.77 -26.00
C ASP A 56 -7.59 16.56 -24.90
N ALA A 57 -7.71 16.09 -23.64
CA ALA A 57 -7.00 16.66 -22.50
C ALA A 57 -5.59 16.08 -22.31
N ARG A 58 -5.19 15.09 -23.13
CA ARG A 58 -3.95 14.31 -23.02
C ARG A 58 -3.66 13.84 -21.59
N PHE A 59 -4.72 13.32 -20.96
CA PHE A 59 -4.74 12.98 -19.54
C PHE A 59 -5.18 11.52 -19.34
N THR A 60 -4.53 10.83 -18.41
CA THR A 60 -4.93 9.48 -17.97
C THR A 60 -4.93 9.38 -16.46
N TYR A 61 -5.84 8.58 -15.92
CA TYR A 61 -5.89 8.28 -14.49
C TYR A 61 -6.15 6.79 -14.24
N ASP A 62 -5.69 6.33 -13.08
CA ASP A 62 -6.05 5.06 -12.46
C ASP A 62 -6.30 5.33 -10.97
N LEU A 63 -7.48 4.97 -10.48
CA LEU A 63 -7.91 5.14 -9.10
C LEU A 63 -8.37 3.77 -8.60
N THR A 64 -7.76 3.28 -7.54
CA THR A 64 -8.12 2.02 -6.90
C THR A 64 -8.35 2.24 -5.41
N THR A 65 -9.37 1.58 -4.88
CA THR A 65 -9.62 1.49 -3.43
C THR A 65 -9.62 0.02 -3.05
N PHE A 66 -9.01 -0.30 -1.92
CA PHE A 66 -8.92 -1.67 -1.45
C PHE A 66 -9.28 -1.79 0.03
N TYR A 67 -9.71 -2.99 0.40
CA TYR A 67 -9.86 -3.44 1.76
C TYR A 67 -9.25 -4.82 1.88
N PHE A 68 -8.18 -4.91 2.66
CA PHE A 68 -7.45 -6.14 2.93
C PHE A 68 -7.65 -6.54 4.38
N LYS A 69 -8.15 -7.76 4.58
CA LYS A 69 -8.33 -8.38 5.89
C LYS A 69 -7.26 -9.44 6.07
N LEU A 70 -6.45 -9.32 7.11
CA LEU A 70 -5.47 -10.32 7.51
C LEU A 70 -5.92 -10.96 8.82
N ASP A 71 -6.20 -12.25 8.81
CA ASP A 71 -6.50 -13.06 9.98
C ASP A 71 -5.26 -13.85 10.41
N GLU A 72 -5.24 -14.29 11.67
CA GLU A 72 -4.16 -15.08 12.28
C GLU A 72 -2.80 -14.35 12.28
N THR A 73 -2.80 -13.03 12.48
CA THR A 73 -1.57 -12.21 12.46
C THR A 73 -0.54 -12.72 13.46
N ILE A 74 0.69 -12.97 13.01
CA ILE A 74 1.76 -13.48 13.87
C ILE A 74 2.46 -12.29 14.55
N VAL A 75 2.43 -12.27 15.88
CA VAL A 75 2.99 -11.18 16.70
C VAL A 75 4.03 -11.69 17.68
N GLN A 76 4.96 -10.80 18.05
CA GLN A 76 5.93 -11.04 19.11
C GLN A 76 5.31 -10.75 20.48
N GLN A 77 5.52 -11.65 21.43
CA GLN A 77 5.13 -11.50 22.84
C GLN A 77 6.31 -11.83 23.75
N GLN A 78 6.35 -11.23 24.94
CA GLN A 78 7.34 -11.61 25.93
C GLN A 78 7.05 -13.01 26.47
N SER A 79 8.11 -13.78 26.67
CA SER A 79 8.01 -15.06 27.36
C SER A 79 8.04 -14.85 28.87
N ASP A 80 7.20 -15.62 29.56
CA ASP A 80 7.23 -15.77 31.02
C ASP A 80 8.56 -16.36 31.53
N ARG A 81 9.37 -16.95 30.63
CA ARG A 81 10.67 -17.56 30.95
C ARG A 81 11.78 -16.75 30.30
N ASN A 82 12.78 -16.35 31.09
CA ASN A 82 14.07 -15.83 30.63
C ASN A 82 14.10 -14.51 29.82
N SER A 83 13.05 -13.67 29.85
CA SER A 83 13.04 -12.38 29.13
C SER A 83 13.30 -12.52 27.61
N THR A 84 12.89 -13.64 27.03
CA THR A 84 12.96 -13.94 25.59
C THR A 84 11.62 -13.62 24.92
N VAL A 85 11.59 -13.59 23.59
CA VAL A 85 10.36 -13.41 22.81
C VAL A 85 9.85 -14.75 22.25
N ILE A 86 8.53 -14.89 22.21
CA ILE A 86 7.82 -15.96 21.52
C ILE A 86 6.87 -15.36 20.49
N PHE A 87 6.48 -16.17 19.51
CA PHE A 87 5.51 -15.77 18.48
C PHE A 87 4.20 -16.51 18.67
N ARG A 88 3.09 -15.81 18.45
CA ARG A 88 1.73 -16.37 18.49
C ARG A 88 0.87 -15.73 17.42
N ASN A 89 -0.09 -16.49 16.88
CA ASN A 89 -1.20 -15.88 16.17
C ASN A 89 -2.04 -15.11 17.19
N ALA A 90 -2.08 -13.79 17.07
CA ALA A 90 -2.92 -12.95 17.91
C ALA A 90 -3.49 -11.80 17.09
N GLY A 91 -4.82 -11.79 17.01
CA GLY A 91 -5.57 -10.76 16.33
C GLY A 91 -5.58 -10.90 14.82
N ALA A 92 -5.93 -9.79 14.19
CA ALA A 92 -6.13 -9.60 12.78
C ALA A 92 -5.76 -8.14 12.44
N THR A 93 -5.66 -7.82 11.16
CA THR A 93 -5.56 -6.42 10.72
C THR A 93 -6.60 -6.12 9.65
N ASP A 94 -7.18 -4.93 9.73
CA ASP A 94 -8.00 -4.35 8.70
C ASP A 94 -7.21 -3.24 8.02
N GLN A 95 -7.00 -3.38 6.71
CA GLN A 95 -6.16 -2.49 5.93
C GLN A 95 -6.98 -1.87 4.79
N TYR A 96 -7.44 -0.63 4.99
CA TYR A 96 -8.12 0.14 3.96
C TYR A 96 -7.14 1.06 3.25
N GLY A 97 -7.26 1.20 1.94
CA GLY A 97 -6.45 2.15 1.21
C GLY A 97 -7.06 2.68 -0.08
N VAL A 98 -6.47 3.77 -0.55
CA VAL A 98 -6.78 4.44 -1.81
C VAL A 98 -5.48 4.74 -2.54
N GLU A 99 -5.42 4.39 -3.82
CA GLU A 99 -4.31 4.66 -4.70
C GLU A 99 -4.79 5.43 -5.93
N LEU A 100 -4.11 6.53 -6.24
CA LEU A 100 -4.37 7.34 -7.41
C LEU A 100 -3.08 7.49 -8.20
N ALA A 101 -3.12 7.24 -9.49
CA ALA A 101 -2.06 7.56 -10.43
C ALA A 101 -2.62 8.40 -11.57
N THR A 102 -1.92 9.47 -11.92
CA THR A 102 -2.29 10.36 -13.03
C THR A 102 -1.10 10.67 -13.91
N LYS A 103 -1.37 10.88 -15.20
CA LYS A 103 -0.38 11.33 -16.19
C LYS A 103 -1.03 12.40 -17.06
N TRP A 104 -0.30 13.48 -17.25
CA TRP A 104 -0.72 14.65 -18.01
C TRP A 104 0.37 14.98 -19.02
N ALA A 105 0.04 15.01 -20.30
CA ALA A 105 0.92 15.60 -21.31
C ALA A 105 0.50 17.07 -21.50
N VAL A 106 0.92 17.90 -20.53
CA VAL A 106 0.51 19.31 -20.38
C VAL A 106 0.85 20.11 -21.64
N ILE A 107 2.07 19.92 -22.17
CA ILE A 107 2.51 20.53 -23.42
C ILE A 107 3.05 19.42 -24.33
N GLN A 108 2.56 19.41 -25.57
CA GLN A 108 3.09 18.59 -26.67
C GLN A 108 2.98 19.44 -27.94
N ASN A 109 4.01 20.26 -28.20
CA ASN A 109 4.08 21.15 -29.35
C ASN A 109 5.53 21.29 -29.88
N PRO A 110 5.92 20.53 -30.91
CA PRO A 110 7.28 20.54 -31.45
C PRO A 110 7.78 21.90 -31.95
N GLU A 111 6.88 22.79 -32.36
CA GLU A 111 7.20 24.09 -32.98
C GLU A 111 7.47 25.20 -31.94
N ASN A 112 7.25 24.93 -30.65
CA ASN A 112 7.50 25.89 -29.57
C ASN A 112 8.84 25.63 -28.88
N PHE A 113 9.43 26.67 -28.29
CA PHE A 113 10.64 26.56 -27.49
C PHE A 113 10.55 25.47 -26.41
N LEU A 114 9.43 25.40 -25.67
CA LEU A 114 9.12 24.29 -24.77
C LEU A 114 8.27 23.27 -25.53
N GLN A 115 8.92 22.24 -26.04
CA GLN A 115 8.30 21.24 -26.92
C GLN A 115 7.41 20.26 -26.16
N GLN A 116 7.84 19.87 -24.96
CA GLN A 116 7.17 18.88 -24.15
C GLN A 116 7.19 19.28 -22.68
N LEU A 117 6.06 19.09 -22.02
CA LEU A 117 5.94 19.11 -20.56
C LEU A 117 4.97 18.00 -20.15
N ASP A 118 5.49 16.97 -19.49
CA ASP A 118 4.69 15.93 -18.87
C ASP A 118 4.66 16.13 -17.36
N TRP A 119 3.53 15.82 -16.75
CA TRP A 119 3.36 15.78 -15.31
C TRP A 119 2.73 14.45 -14.89
N ASN A 120 3.39 13.74 -14.00
CA ASN A 120 2.88 12.54 -13.37
C ASN A 120 2.68 12.80 -11.87
N LEU A 121 1.60 12.26 -11.32
CA LEU A 121 1.31 12.33 -9.89
C LEU A 121 0.73 10.99 -9.44
N SER A 122 1.37 10.40 -8.44
CA SER A 122 0.88 9.25 -7.71
C SER A 122 0.62 9.65 -6.26
N TYR A 123 -0.48 9.17 -5.70
CA TYR A 123 -0.88 9.39 -4.32
C TYR A 123 -1.41 8.09 -3.73
N THR A 124 -0.98 7.78 -2.52
CA THR A 124 -1.48 6.65 -1.76
C THR A 124 -1.90 7.09 -0.37
N TYR A 125 -3.06 6.60 0.06
CA TYR A 125 -3.58 6.72 1.41
C TYR A 125 -3.79 5.36 2.02
N HIS A 126 -3.36 5.18 3.26
CA HIS A 126 -3.55 3.98 4.05
C HIS A 126 -4.20 4.29 5.39
N ASN A 127 -5.20 3.49 5.74
CA ASN A 127 -5.78 3.44 7.08
C ASN A 127 -5.78 2.01 7.58
N PHE A 128 -4.69 1.62 8.25
CA PHE A 128 -4.46 0.25 8.67
C PHE A 128 -4.58 0.16 10.19
N GLU A 129 -5.35 -0.80 10.68
CA GLU A 129 -5.69 -0.94 12.09
C GLU A 129 -5.62 -2.39 12.55
N PHE A 130 -5.22 -2.59 13.80
CA PHE A 130 -5.34 -3.88 14.47
C PHE A 130 -6.80 -4.21 14.78
N LYS A 131 -7.16 -5.50 14.70
CA LYS A 131 -8.44 -6.06 15.11
C LYS A 131 -8.20 -7.22 16.06
N ASN A 132 -8.97 -7.28 17.16
CA ASN A 132 -8.88 -8.34 18.17
C ASN A 132 -7.45 -8.59 18.67
N TYR A 133 -6.64 -7.53 18.76
CA TYR A 133 -5.22 -7.65 19.09
C TYR A 133 -5.02 -7.45 20.60
N ILE A 134 -4.79 -8.55 21.30
CA ILE A 134 -4.52 -8.57 22.73
C ILE A 134 -3.05 -8.97 22.94
N ASN A 135 -2.30 -8.12 23.62
CA ASN A 135 -0.90 -8.38 23.95
C ASN A 135 -0.60 -8.06 25.41
N ASP A 136 -0.03 -9.03 26.14
CA ASP A 136 0.29 -8.94 27.57
C ASP A 136 -0.88 -8.41 28.44
N GLY A 137 -2.11 -8.84 28.11
CA GLY A 137 -3.33 -8.45 28.82
C GLY A 137 -3.90 -7.07 28.46
N ASN A 138 -3.25 -6.33 27.56
CA ASN A 138 -3.75 -5.06 27.02
C ASN A 138 -4.45 -5.29 25.67
N ASP A 139 -5.55 -4.58 25.43
CA ASP A 139 -6.28 -4.59 24.17
C ASP A 139 -5.85 -3.40 23.30
N TYR A 140 -5.27 -3.70 22.14
CA TYR A 140 -4.78 -2.74 21.14
C TYR A 140 -5.69 -2.71 19.89
N SER A 141 -6.88 -3.32 19.97
CA SER A 141 -7.82 -3.31 18.87
C SER A 141 -8.24 -1.88 18.50
N GLY A 142 -8.19 -1.56 17.20
CA GLY A 142 -8.47 -0.23 16.68
C GLY A 142 -7.26 0.70 16.60
N ASN A 143 -6.12 0.32 17.17
CA ASN A 143 -4.90 1.11 17.06
C ASN A 143 -4.31 1.01 15.65
N LYS A 144 -3.59 2.05 15.23
CA LYS A 144 -2.96 2.11 13.90
C LYS A 144 -1.86 1.07 13.79
N LEU A 145 -1.79 0.42 12.63
CA LEU A 145 -0.67 -0.45 12.30
C LEU A 145 0.60 0.41 12.19
N THR A 146 1.63 0.02 12.94
CA THR A 146 2.92 0.69 12.93
C THR A 146 3.72 0.39 11.66
N GLY A 147 4.67 1.25 11.31
CA GLY A 147 5.62 0.97 10.22
C GLY A 147 5.12 1.32 8.82
N VAL A 148 3.91 1.87 8.68
CA VAL A 148 3.35 2.33 7.40
C VAL A 148 2.96 3.81 7.49
N ALA A 149 3.39 4.61 6.51
CA ALA A 149 3.00 6.02 6.42
C ALA A 149 1.54 6.13 5.93
N PRO A 150 0.68 6.94 6.58
CA PRO A 150 -0.70 7.12 6.16
C PRO A 150 -0.82 7.73 4.77
N HIS A 151 0.06 8.67 4.40
CA HIS A 151 0.04 9.35 3.11
C HIS A 151 1.39 9.29 2.43
N THR A 152 1.39 8.99 1.12
CA THR A 152 2.57 9.17 0.27
C THR A 152 2.19 9.86 -1.04
N ILE A 153 3.07 10.75 -1.51
CA ILE A 153 2.91 11.47 -2.77
C ILE A 153 4.20 11.34 -3.56
N VAL A 154 4.09 10.99 -4.83
CA VAL A 154 5.19 11.07 -5.79
C VAL A 154 4.74 11.90 -6.97
N SER A 155 5.47 12.97 -7.27
CA SER A 155 5.21 13.81 -8.43
C SER A 155 6.45 13.95 -9.29
N THR A 156 6.27 13.94 -10.61
CA THR A 156 7.38 14.07 -11.55
C THR A 156 6.99 14.96 -12.71
N LEU A 157 7.84 15.93 -13.01
CA LEU A 157 7.75 16.82 -14.16
C LEU A 157 8.88 16.51 -15.12
N ARG A 158 8.56 16.32 -16.40
CA ARG A 158 9.56 16.14 -17.46
C ARG A 158 9.35 17.18 -18.54
N ALA A 159 10.43 17.88 -18.89
CA ALA A 159 10.40 18.92 -19.89
C ALA A 159 11.43 18.66 -20.98
N LYS A 160 11.12 19.04 -22.22
CA LYS A 160 12.05 19.07 -23.35
C LYS A 160 11.89 20.36 -24.13
N THR A 161 13.00 20.96 -24.52
CA THR A 161 13.05 22.20 -25.30
C THR A 161 13.53 21.97 -26.74
N GLU A 162 13.27 22.93 -27.60
CA GLU A 162 13.67 22.94 -29.02
C GLU A 162 15.19 22.86 -29.21
N LEU A 163 15.95 23.49 -28.30
CA LEU A 163 17.42 23.45 -28.30
C LEU A 163 18.00 22.06 -27.97
N GLY A 164 17.15 21.07 -27.67
CA GLY A 164 17.55 19.71 -27.32
C GLY A 164 17.80 19.49 -25.82
N PHE A 165 17.67 20.51 -24.98
CA PHE A 165 17.74 20.32 -23.53
C PHE A 165 16.51 19.58 -23.01
N TYR A 166 16.73 18.69 -22.05
CA TYR A 166 15.68 17.98 -21.34
C TYR A 166 15.96 18.02 -19.84
N GLY A 167 14.90 17.94 -19.03
CA GLY A 167 14.99 17.94 -17.57
C GLY A 167 13.91 17.07 -16.95
N ASN A 168 14.24 16.48 -15.81
CA ASN A 168 13.32 15.72 -14.96
C ASN A 168 13.42 16.25 -13.53
N LEU A 169 12.29 16.66 -12.96
CA LEU A 169 12.15 17.05 -11.56
C LEU A 169 11.21 16.06 -10.88
N SER A 170 11.66 15.46 -9.78
CA SER A 170 10.86 14.52 -8.99
C SER A 170 10.74 15.03 -7.55
N TYR A 171 9.53 14.97 -7.02
CA TYR A 171 9.19 15.28 -5.63
C TYR A 171 8.57 14.06 -4.98
N ASN A 172 9.07 13.69 -3.80
CA ASN A 172 8.55 12.58 -3.01
C ASN A 172 8.23 13.09 -1.60
N PHE A 173 7.05 12.74 -1.10
CA PHE A 173 6.61 13.02 0.25
C PHE A 173 6.08 11.73 0.87
N THR A 174 6.46 11.50 2.12
CA THR A 174 6.02 10.39 2.95
C THR A 174 5.69 10.97 4.31
N ASP A 175 4.48 10.68 4.79
CA ASP A 175 4.01 11.14 6.09
C ASP A 175 4.75 10.45 7.24
N GLU A 176 4.57 10.97 8.45
CA GLU A 176 5.13 10.38 9.66
C GLU A 176 4.66 8.93 9.83
N ILE A 177 5.60 8.04 10.15
CA ILE A 177 5.34 6.62 10.35
C ILE A 177 5.10 6.38 11.84
N PRO A 178 3.91 5.89 12.25
CA PRO A 178 3.65 5.55 13.64
C PRO A 178 4.61 4.44 14.09
N LEU A 179 5.33 4.69 15.19
CA LEU A 179 6.27 3.72 15.77
C LEU A 179 5.64 2.89 16.89
N ASN A 180 4.61 3.43 17.55
CA ASN A 180 3.89 2.76 18.63
C ASN A 180 2.38 2.82 18.30
N GLY A 181 1.76 1.65 18.20
CA GLY A 181 0.34 1.44 18.01
C GLY A 181 -0.22 0.77 19.25
#